data_AF-A0A847CET9-F1
#
_entry.id   AF-A0A847CET9-F1
#
_cell.length_a   1.000
_cell.length_b   1.000
_cell.length_c   1.000
_cell.angle_alpha   90.00
_cell.angle_beta   90.00
_cell.angle_gamma   90.00
#
_symmetry.space_group_name_H-M   'P 1'
#
loop_
_entity.id
_entity.type
_entity.pdbx_description
1 polymer ?
#
loop_
_entity_poly.entity_id
_entity_poly.type
_entity_poly.pdbx_seq_one_letter_code
_entity_poly.pdbx_strand_id
1 'polypeptide(L)'
;MKKLTIITIFALSILFASFATVKEIPEDLTVNQLIQKGQSEYDLGHYTAAETYFSVAIQRFGTNDAVYVEAKYELGHLYIKTKDYKNAYSALTEIINIFNYSPSSEIPTSYKKLALIELNKIPRNIKESLEKN
;
A
#
# COMPACT_ATOMS: atom_id res chain seq x y z
N MET A 1 30.54 53.23 -10.90
CA MET A 1 30.22 52.05 -11.74
C MET A 1 29.73 50.95 -10.81
N LYS A 2 28.43 50.65 -10.85
CA LYS A 2 27.73 49.79 -9.87
C LYS A 2 28.02 48.32 -10.18
N LYS A 3 28.42 47.55 -9.16
CA LYS A 3 28.65 46.10 -9.25
C LYS A 3 27.29 45.41 -9.45
N LEU A 4 27.19 44.65 -10.54
CA LEU A 4 26.00 43.88 -10.89
C LEU A 4 26.11 42.50 -10.22
N THR A 5 25.41 42.32 -9.10
CA THR A 5 25.30 41.02 -8.43
C THR A 5 24.16 40.25 -9.10
N ILE A 6 24.49 39.21 -9.87
CA ILE A 6 23.52 38.28 -10.46
C ILE A 6 23.13 37.28 -9.37
N ILE A 7 21.89 37.36 -8.89
CA ILE A 7 21.28 36.38 -8.00
C ILE A 7 20.60 35.32 -8.88
N THR A 8 21.20 34.14 -8.98
CA THR A 8 20.62 33.00 -9.70
C THR A 8 19.54 32.35 -8.85
N ILE A 9 18.28 32.57 -9.21
CA ILE A 9 17.10 31.93 -8.60
C ILE A 9 17.07 30.47 -9.06
N PHE A 10 17.37 29.54 -8.15
CA PHE A 10 17.17 28.11 -8.40
C PHE A 10 15.67 27.81 -8.23
N ALA A 11 14.99 27.57 -9.37
CA ALA A 11 13.57 27.29 -9.41
C ALA A 11 13.28 25.99 -8.64
N LEU A 12 12.60 26.13 -7.50
CA LEU A 12 12.08 25.03 -6.70
C LEU A 12 10.89 24.43 -7.45
N SER A 13 11.11 23.36 -8.20
CA SER A 13 10.06 22.55 -8.81
C SER A 13 9.30 21.82 -7.70
N ILE A 14 8.29 22.48 -7.13
CA ILE A 14 7.31 21.88 -6.22
C ILE A 14 6.48 20.91 -7.05
N LEU A 15 6.81 19.62 -6.96
CA LEU A 15 5.95 18.55 -7.45
C LEU A 15 4.63 18.63 -6.68
N PHE A 16 3.57 19.03 -7.38
CA PHE A 16 2.20 18.93 -6.88
C PHE A 16 1.90 17.45 -6.66
N ALA A 17 2.05 16.98 -5.43
CA ALA A 17 1.42 15.73 -5.01
C ALA A 17 -0.09 15.97 -5.03
N SER A 18 -0.76 15.46 -6.07
CA SER A 18 -2.22 15.45 -6.11
C SER A 18 -2.72 14.56 -4.98
N PHE A 19 -3.23 15.16 -3.91
CA PHE A 19 -3.93 14.46 -2.84
C PHE A 19 -5.39 14.31 -3.25
N ALA A 20 -5.70 13.24 -3.99
CA ALA A 20 -7.08 12.82 -4.19
C ALA A 20 -7.55 12.06 -2.92
N THR A 21 -8.57 12.58 -2.25
CA THR A 21 -9.22 11.95 -1.10
C THR A 21 -10.63 11.49 -1.47
N VAL A 22 -11.06 10.34 -0.95
CA VAL A 22 -12.41 9.81 -1.21
C VAL A 22 -13.41 10.53 -0.32
N LYS A 23 -14.44 11.14 -0.92
CA LYS A 23 -15.45 11.94 -0.19
C LYS A 23 -16.41 11.07 0.61
N GLU A 24 -16.85 9.93 0.06
CA GLU A 24 -17.74 8.96 0.71
C GLU A 24 -17.70 7.62 -0.05
N ILE A 25 -17.65 6.49 0.68
CA ILE A 25 -17.67 5.14 0.08
C ILE A 25 -19.05 4.53 0.32
N PRO A 26 -19.87 4.29 -0.74
CA PRO A 26 -21.20 3.70 -0.60
C PRO A 26 -21.18 2.41 0.21
N GLU A 27 -22.12 2.26 1.15
CA GLU A 27 -22.16 1.11 2.07
C GLU A 27 -22.46 -0.21 1.37
N ASP A 28 -23.17 -0.15 0.24
CA ASP A 28 -23.62 -1.29 -0.56
C ASP A 28 -22.55 -1.83 -1.52
N LEU A 29 -21.37 -1.22 -1.58
CA LEU A 29 -20.28 -1.76 -2.39
C LEU A 29 -19.87 -3.16 -1.91
N THR A 30 -19.87 -4.09 -2.84
CA THR A 30 -19.31 -5.42 -2.66
C THR A 30 -17.80 -5.38 -2.47
N VAL A 31 -17.23 -6.44 -1.87
CA VAL A 31 -15.77 -6.59 -1.75
C VAL A 31 -15.06 -6.45 -3.09
N ASN A 32 -15.55 -7.08 -4.17
CA ASN A 32 -14.93 -7.00 -5.49
C ASN A 32 -14.91 -5.56 -6.03
N GLN A 33 -15.97 -4.79 -5.79
CA GLN A 33 -16.01 -3.39 -6.21
C GLN A 33 -15.06 -2.52 -5.39
N LEU A 34 -14.89 -2.79 -4.09
CA LEU A 34 -13.92 -2.10 -3.25
C LEU A 34 -12.49 -2.37 -3.74
N ILE A 35 -12.14 -3.64 -3.99
CA ILE A 35 -10.82 -4.02 -4.51
C ILE A 35 -10.56 -3.37 -5.88
N GLN A 36 -11.51 -3.48 -6.82
CA GLN A 36 -11.36 -2.90 -8.16
C GLN A 36 -11.21 -1.37 -8.12
N LYS A 37 -11.95 -0.68 -7.25
CA LYS A 37 -11.80 0.76 -7.07
C LYS A 37 -10.45 1.10 -6.46
N GLY A 38 -10.00 0.37 -5.44
CA GLY A 38 -8.68 0.56 -4.86
C GLY A 38 -7.56 0.40 -5.88
N GLN A 39 -7.62 -0.64 -6.71
CA GLN A 39 -6.67 -0.88 -7.81
C GLN A 39 -6.73 0.25 -8.86
N SER A 40 -7.93 0.70 -9.23
CA SER A 40 -8.09 1.81 -10.18
C SER A 40 -7.48 3.12 -9.66
N GLU A 41 -7.72 3.46 -8.39
CA GLU A 41 -7.11 4.64 -7.75
C GLU A 41 -5.58 4.48 -7.65
N TYR A 42 -5.09 3.27 -7.36
CA TYR A 42 -3.67 2.97 -7.32
C TYR A 42 -3.00 3.20 -8.69
N ASP A 43 -3.62 2.73 -9.78
CA ASP A 43 -3.13 2.90 -11.15
C ASP A 43 -3.10 4.38 -11.58
N LEU A 44 -4.03 5.19 -11.06
CA LEU A 44 -4.06 6.65 -11.24
C LEU A 44 -3.04 7.39 -10.35
N GLY A 45 -2.37 6.69 -9.44
CA GLY A 45 -1.43 7.28 -8.47
C GLY A 45 -2.11 7.95 -7.28
N HIS A 46 -3.42 7.76 -7.09
CA HIS A 46 -4.20 8.27 -5.96
C HIS A 46 -4.07 7.34 -4.75
N TYR A 47 -2.85 7.22 -4.21
CA TYR A 47 -2.54 6.21 -3.21
C TYR A 47 -3.36 6.34 -1.91
N THR A 48 -3.69 7.54 -1.46
CA THR A 48 -4.57 7.73 -0.28
C THR A 48 -5.98 7.19 -0.54
N ALA A 49 -6.52 7.38 -1.74
CA ALA A 49 -7.83 6.85 -2.11
C ALA A 49 -7.80 5.30 -2.21
N ALA A 50 -6.74 4.76 -2.82
CA ALA A 50 -6.53 3.32 -2.90
C ALA A 50 -6.43 2.66 -1.51
N GLU A 51 -5.62 3.22 -0.62
CA GLU A 51 -5.51 2.76 0.77
C GLU A 51 -6.87 2.77 1.50
N THR A 52 -7.67 3.81 1.26
CA THR A 52 -9.02 3.91 1.85
C THR A 52 -9.91 2.76 1.37
N TYR A 53 -9.94 2.47 0.07
CA TYR A 53 -10.75 1.37 -0.48
C TYR A 53 -10.34 -0.01 0.06
N PHE A 54 -9.03 -0.31 0.09
CA PHE A 54 -8.55 -1.58 0.64
C PHE A 54 -8.82 -1.71 2.14
N SER A 55 -8.66 -0.61 2.90
CA SER A 55 -8.98 -0.59 4.33
C SER A 55 -10.47 -0.83 4.59
N VAL A 56 -11.36 -0.26 3.78
CA VAL A 56 -12.80 -0.51 3.89
C VAL A 56 -13.17 -1.94 3.52
N ALA A 57 -12.48 -2.57 2.55
CA ALA A 57 -12.67 -3.99 2.26
C ALA A 57 -12.35 -4.86 3.48
N ILE A 58 -11.23 -4.60 4.17
CA ILE A 58 -10.88 -5.26 5.43
C ILE A 58 -11.93 -4.98 6.51
N GLN A 59 -12.33 -3.72 6.68
CA GLN A 59 -13.28 -3.33 7.73
C GLN A 59 -14.63 -4.03 7.59
N ARG A 60 -15.17 -4.12 6.36
CA ARG A 60 -16.52 -4.65 6.11
C ARG A 60 -16.54 -6.17 5.92
N PHE A 61 -15.47 -6.75 5.40
CA PHE A 61 -15.45 -8.13 4.92
C PHE A 61 -14.24 -8.95 5.42
N GLY A 62 -13.37 -8.37 6.25
CA GLY A 62 -12.12 -9.01 6.70
C GLY A 62 -12.29 -10.13 7.72
N THR A 63 -13.52 -10.49 8.10
CA THR A 63 -13.79 -11.76 8.80
C THR A 63 -13.66 -12.97 7.89
N ASN A 64 -13.67 -12.76 6.56
CA ASN A 64 -13.28 -13.77 5.58
C ASN A 64 -11.77 -13.69 5.34
N ASP A 65 -11.05 -14.78 5.62
CA ASP A 65 -9.59 -14.81 5.52
C ASP A 65 -9.07 -14.54 4.11
N ALA A 66 -9.76 -15.01 3.06
CA ALA A 66 -9.34 -14.78 1.68
C ALA A 66 -9.45 -13.29 1.31
N VAL A 67 -10.53 -12.63 1.73
CA VAL A 67 -10.72 -11.18 1.55
C VAL A 67 -9.67 -10.40 2.35
N TYR A 68 -9.45 -10.78 3.60
CA TYR A 68 -8.44 -10.14 4.45
C TYR A 68 -7.06 -10.22 3.78
N VAL A 69 -6.64 -11.40 3.34
CA VAL A 69 -5.34 -11.60 2.70
C VAL A 69 -5.21 -10.84 1.38
N GLU A 70 -6.24 -10.83 0.54
CA GLU A 70 -6.25 -10.08 -0.72
C GLU A 70 -6.09 -8.58 -0.46
N ALA A 71 -6.96 -7.98 0.36
CA ALA A 71 -6.91 -6.55 0.64
C ALA A 71 -5.62 -6.15 1.37
N LYS A 72 -5.10 -7.01 2.26
CA LYS A 72 -3.83 -6.77 2.95
C LYS A 72 -2.64 -6.85 2.00
N TYR A 73 -2.69 -7.73 1.00
CA TYR A 73 -1.68 -7.79 -0.04
C TYR A 73 -1.65 -6.50 -0.85
N GLU A 74 -2.83 -6.00 -1.26
CA GLU A 74 -2.95 -4.74 -2.00
C GLU A 74 -2.41 -3.54 -1.20
N LEU A 75 -2.70 -3.47 0.11
CA LEU A 75 -2.07 -2.48 1.00
C LEU A 75 -0.55 -2.63 1.04
N GLY A 76 -0.04 -3.86 1.19
CA GLY A 76 1.39 -4.13 1.16
C GLY A 76 2.06 -3.66 -0.13
N HIS A 77 1.45 -3.96 -1.29
CA HIS A 77 1.91 -3.51 -2.61
C HIS A 77 1.91 -1.98 -2.73
N LEU A 78 0.83 -1.33 -2.28
CA LEU A 78 0.71 0.12 -2.23
C LEU A 78 1.80 0.76 -1.38
N TYR A 79 2.07 0.22 -0.19
CA TYR A 79 3.09 0.74 0.71
C TYR A 79 4.52 0.57 0.16
N ILE A 80 4.79 -0.51 -0.57
CA ILE A 80 6.06 -0.65 -1.32
C ILE A 80 6.19 0.47 -2.36
N LYS A 81 5.13 0.73 -3.12
CA LYS A 81 5.10 1.78 -4.16
C LYS A 81 5.34 3.17 -3.59
N THR A 82 4.75 3.48 -2.44
CA THR A 82 4.91 4.77 -1.75
C THR A 82 6.14 4.85 -0.84
N LYS A 83 6.90 3.76 -0.74
CA LYS A 83 8.10 3.60 0.13
C LYS A 83 7.79 3.68 1.62
N ASP A 84 6.54 3.44 2.02
CA ASP A 84 6.17 3.23 3.41
C ASP A 84 6.56 1.81 3.84
N TYR A 85 7.87 1.59 3.99
CA TYR A 85 8.40 0.26 4.24
C TYR A 85 7.99 -0.32 5.59
N LYS A 86 7.63 0.52 6.56
CA LYS A 86 7.15 0.05 7.87
C LYS A 86 5.79 -0.63 7.71
N ASN A 87 4.84 0.06 7.09
CA ASN A 87 3.50 -0.49 6.87
C ASN A 87 3.52 -1.64 5.85
N ALA A 88 4.37 -1.55 4.81
CA ALA A 88 4.59 -2.65 3.87
C ALA A 88 5.07 -3.92 4.58
N TYR A 89 6.11 -3.79 5.42
CA TYR A 89 6.66 -4.93 6.15
C TYR A 89 5.61 -5.55 7.06
N SER A 90 4.89 -4.74 7.84
CA SER A 90 3.82 -5.23 8.73
C SER A 90 2.73 -5.97 7.95
N ALA A 91 2.21 -5.39 6.87
CA ALA A 91 1.14 -6.00 6.09
C ALA A 91 1.56 -7.32 5.43
N LEU A 92 2.73 -7.35 4.83
CA LEU A 92 3.21 -8.51 4.08
C LEU A 92 3.64 -9.66 5.00
N THR A 93 4.29 -9.36 6.13
CA THR A 93 4.67 -10.39 7.12
C THR A 93 3.45 -11.02 7.78
N GLU A 94 2.39 -10.26 8.00
CA GLU A 94 1.13 -10.78 8.50
C GLU A 94 0.53 -11.84 7.56
N ILE A 95 0.57 -11.61 6.24
CA ILE A 95 0.18 -12.62 5.24
C ILE A 95 1.04 -13.88 5.38
N ILE A 96 2.37 -13.73 5.51
CA ILE A 96 3.26 -14.89 5.70
C ILE A 96 2.89 -15.68 6.96
N ASN A 97 2.56 -14.98 8.05
CA ASN A 97 2.16 -15.60 9.31
C ASN A 97 0.84 -16.37 9.18
N ILE A 98 -0.16 -15.82 8.48
CA ILE A 98 -1.43 -16.52 8.20
C ILE A 98 -1.13 -17.87 7.53
N PHE A 99 -0.29 -17.90 6.50
CA PHE A 99 0.06 -19.17 5.84
C PHE A 99 0.91 -20.13 6.69
N ASN A 100 1.61 -19.64 7.71
CA ASN A 100 2.45 -20.48 8.57
C ASN A 100 1.68 -21.06 9.76
N TYR A 101 0.70 -20.33 10.30
CA TYR A 101 0.02 -20.68 11.55
C TYR A 101 -1.47 -20.98 11.38
N SER A 102 -2.11 -20.48 10.33
CA SER A 102 -3.54 -20.68 10.06
C SER A 102 -3.80 -20.86 8.55
N PRO A 103 -3.14 -21.82 7.89
CA PRO A 103 -3.35 -22.04 6.46
C PRO A 103 -4.79 -22.52 6.20
N SER A 104 -5.57 -21.69 5.52
CA SER A 104 -6.88 -22.06 4.97
C SER A 104 -6.76 -22.43 3.49
N SER A 105 -7.48 -23.47 3.07
CA SER A 105 -7.54 -23.88 1.65
C SER A 105 -8.28 -22.88 0.76
N GLU A 106 -9.06 -21.96 1.37
CA GLU A 106 -9.78 -20.90 0.66
C GLU A 106 -8.86 -19.75 0.23
N ILE A 107 -7.70 -19.61 0.88
CA ILE A 107 -6.75 -18.54 0.59
C ILE A 107 -5.85 -18.98 -0.57
N PRO A 108 -5.82 -18.25 -1.70
CA PRO A 108 -4.92 -18.58 -2.80
C PRO A 108 -3.46 -18.56 -2.37
N THR A 109 -2.75 -19.69 -2.53
CA THR A 109 -1.34 -19.84 -2.13
C THR A 109 -0.39 -18.88 -2.86
N SER A 110 -0.83 -18.28 -3.97
CA SER A 110 -0.14 -17.21 -4.69
C SER A 110 0.19 -16.02 -3.80
N TYR A 111 -0.68 -15.65 -2.85
CA TYR A 111 -0.45 -14.50 -1.98
C TYR A 111 0.79 -14.65 -1.10
N LYS A 112 1.10 -15.86 -0.62
CA LYS A 112 2.36 -16.12 0.10
C LYS A 112 3.57 -15.77 -0.77
N LYS A 113 3.56 -16.23 -2.03
CA LYS A 113 4.65 -15.99 -2.98
C LYS A 113 4.77 -14.51 -3.34
N LEU A 114 3.64 -13.85 -3.61
CA LEU A 114 3.61 -12.43 -3.94
C LEU A 114 4.09 -11.57 -2.76
N ALA A 115 3.67 -11.89 -1.53
CA ALA A 115 4.12 -11.17 -0.35
C ALA A 115 5.64 -11.29 -0.12
N LEU A 116 6.22 -12.48 -0.33
CA LEU A 116 7.67 -12.67 -0.27
C LEU A 116 8.40 -11.84 -1.34
N ILE A 117 7.85 -11.74 -2.55
CA ILE A 117 8.42 -10.93 -3.63
C ILE A 117 8.42 -9.45 -3.24
N GLU A 118 7.30 -8.93 -2.73
CA GLU A 118 7.18 -7.54 -2.28
C GLU A 118 8.13 -7.24 -1.10
N LEU A 119 8.23 -8.14 -0.11
CA LEU A 119 9.17 -8.00 1.01
C LEU A 119 10.63 -7.89 0.57
N ASN A 120 11.00 -8.52 -0.55
CA ASN A 120 12.35 -8.44 -1.09
C ASN A 120 12.65 -7.10 -1.79
N LYS A 121 11.63 -6.28 -2.04
CA LYS A 121 11.83 -4.91 -2.57
C LYS A 121 12.15 -3.90 -1.47
N ILE A 122 11.96 -4.25 -0.19
CA ILE A 122 12.34 -3.38 0.93
C ILE A 122 13.88 -3.32 1.01
N PRO A 123 14.50 -2.13 1.07
CA PRO A 123 15.95 -2.00 1.20
C PRO A 123 16.47 -2.77 2.42
N ARG A 124 17.56 -3.52 2.23
CA ARG A 124 18.11 -4.44 3.25
C ARG A 124 18.31 -3.77 4.61
N ASN A 125 18.94 -2.60 4.64
CA ASN A 125 19.20 -1.86 5.88
C ASN A 125 17.92 -1.47 6.63
N ILE A 126 16.84 -1.19 5.90
CA ILE A 126 15.53 -0.87 6.48
C ILE A 126 14.89 -2.15 7.01
N LYS A 127 14.90 -3.24 6.21
CA LYS A 127 14.37 -4.53 6.60
C LYS A 127 15.02 -5.07 7.88
N GLU A 128 16.35 -5.06 7.95
CA GLU A 128 17.11 -5.46 9.14
C GLU A 128 16.78 -4.62 10.38
N SER A 129 16.43 -3.34 10.20
CA SER A 129 15.98 -2.49 11.31
C SER A 129 14.56 -2.84 11.75
N LEU A 130 13.68 -3.23 10.84
CA LEU A 130 12.30 -3.60 11.15
C LEU A 130 12.23 -4.99 11.81
N GLU A 131 13.14 -5.91 11.48
CA GLU A 131 13.23 -7.24 12.10
C GLU A 131 13.71 -7.22 13.56
N LYS A 132 14.32 -6.12 14.01
CA LYS A 132 14.89 -5.97 15.37
C LYS A 132 13.96 -5.30 16.38
N ASN A 133 12.85 -4.73 15.92
CA ASN A 133 11.85 -4.03 16.75
C ASN A 133 10.61 -4.90 16.92
#